data_AF-A0AAJ0FIF9-F1
#
_entry.id   AF-A0AAJ0FIF9-F1
#
_cell.length_a   1.000
_cell.length_b   1.000
_cell.length_c   1.000
_cell.angle_alpha   90.00
_cell.angle_beta   90.00
_cell.angle_gamma   90.00
#
_symmetry.space_group_name_H-M   'P 1'
#
loop_
_entity.id
_entity.type
_entity.pdbx_description
1 polymer ?
#
loop_
_entity_poly.entity_id
_entity_poly.type
_entity_poly.pdbx_seq_one_letter_code
_entity_poly.pdbx_strand_id
1 'polypeptide(L)'
;MAFCHGDFRPSNILVKLANLNQLPEDKLLSLLGEPEKAYVRTESGEDLPASSPRYLTIPADTSRLDAEYLTDQICVIDFGESFPISSPPADLGIPENYLPPEVLLGQENAIGPACDLWALGCTLFEIREQLPLFYMIFDKDELLTEMVRFFGKPPQTWWDKWEAREEFFDEQGTWLQDGDGKEEWSLEVALSKPIEVVQPGGDHNGAAQKALITSKAEQGLMADLLYRLFRYEAEKRPSVEEVLAHEWFKM
;
A
#
# COMPACT_ATOMS: atom_id res chain seq x y z
N MET A 1 8.82 1.33 26.03
CA MET A 1 9.35 2.17 24.95
C MET A 1 8.50 1.89 23.74
N ALA A 2 7.83 2.90 23.17
CA ALA A 2 6.93 2.72 22.05
C ALA A 2 7.61 3.22 20.77
N PHE A 3 7.37 2.50 19.67
CA PHE A 3 8.04 2.68 18.39
C PHE A 3 6.98 2.88 17.30
N CYS A 4 7.34 3.66 16.30
CA CYS A 4 6.66 3.68 15.00
C CYS A 4 7.36 2.68 14.08
N HIS A 5 6.62 2.09 13.14
CA HIS A 5 7.17 1.24 12.11
C HIS A 5 7.95 2.06 11.08
N GLY A 6 7.40 3.19 10.62
CA GLY A 6 8.05 4.11 9.69
C GLY A 6 8.02 3.70 8.21
N ASP A 7 7.56 2.50 7.90
CA ASP A 7 7.41 1.92 6.54
C ASP A 7 6.26 0.89 6.54
N PHE A 8 5.11 1.21 7.16
CA PHE A 8 4.01 0.25 7.25
C PHE A 8 3.23 0.15 5.93
N ARG A 9 3.40 -0.95 5.20
CA ARG A 9 2.76 -1.17 3.89
C ARG A 9 2.58 -2.66 3.57
N PRO A 10 1.77 -3.04 2.55
CA PRO A 10 1.50 -4.44 2.24
C PRO A 10 2.76 -5.30 2.02
N SER A 11 3.83 -4.74 1.43
CA SER A 11 5.10 -5.44 1.23
C SER A 11 5.78 -5.88 2.53
N ASN A 12 5.45 -5.24 3.65
CA ASN A 12 6.01 -5.50 4.97
C ASN A 12 5.06 -6.33 5.85
N ILE A 13 4.04 -6.94 5.25
CA ILE A 13 3.11 -7.88 5.89
C ILE A 13 3.24 -9.24 5.21
N LEU A 14 3.66 -10.25 5.97
CA LEU A 14 3.76 -11.62 5.48
C LEU A 14 2.64 -12.49 6.04
N VAL A 15 2.12 -13.40 5.22
CA VAL A 15 1.32 -14.53 5.69
C VAL A 15 2.27 -15.64 6.12
N LYS A 16 2.07 -16.17 7.33
CA LYS A 16 2.85 -17.30 7.83
C LYS A 16 2.41 -18.58 7.13
N LEU A 17 3.39 -19.36 6.69
CA LEU A 17 3.15 -20.66 6.06
C LEU A 17 3.15 -21.78 7.11
N ALA A 18 2.31 -22.79 6.91
CA ALA A 18 2.25 -23.99 7.73
C ALA A 18 2.92 -25.18 7.04
N ASN A 19 3.61 -26.00 7.83
CA ASN A 19 4.11 -27.33 7.48
C ASN A 19 5.08 -27.42 6.28
N LEU A 20 5.39 -26.32 5.60
CA LEU A 20 6.30 -26.30 4.44
C LEU A 20 7.72 -26.78 4.82
N ASN A 21 8.19 -26.40 6.01
CA ASN A 21 9.48 -26.79 6.56
C ASN A 21 9.57 -28.28 6.99
N GLN A 22 8.45 -29.01 6.97
CA GLN A 22 8.39 -30.44 7.30
C GLN A 22 8.36 -31.32 6.04
N LEU A 23 8.20 -30.71 4.86
CA LEU A 23 8.17 -31.45 3.61
C LEU A 23 9.56 -31.98 3.24
N PRO A 24 9.65 -33.21 2.72
CA PRO A 24 10.80 -33.66 1.97
C PRO A 24 11.13 -32.71 0.81
N GLU A 25 12.41 -32.57 0.47
CA GLU A 25 12.89 -31.65 -0.56
C GLU A 25 12.25 -31.92 -1.93
N ASP A 26 12.15 -33.18 -2.35
CA ASP A 26 11.50 -33.59 -3.60
C ASP A 26 10.02 -33.19 -3.64
N LYS A 27 9.33 -33.28 -2.50
CA LYS A 27 7.94 -32.83 -2.40
C LYS A 27 7.85 -31.30 -2.49
N LEU A 28 8.74 -30.58 -1.81
CA LEU A 28 8.79 -29.11 -1.87
C LEU A 28 9.05 -28.61 -3.30
N LEU A 29 10.01 -29.21 -4.00
CA LEU A 29 10.34 -28.91 -5.39
C LEU A 29 9.20 -29.26 -6.34
N SER A 30 8.45 -30.33 -6.07
CA SER A 30 7.25 -30.65 -6.87
C SER A 30 6.17 -29.56 -6.78
N LEU A 31 6.08 -28.86 -5.65
CA LEU A 31 5.11 -27.78 -5.44
C LEU A 31 5.61 -26.46 -6.05
N LEU A 32 6.82 -26.03 -5.68
CA LEU A 32 7.36 -24.71 -6.04
C LEU A 32 8.11 -24.68 -7.37
N GLY A 33 8.51 -25.84 -7.89
CA GLY A 33 9.39 -25.98 -9.04
C GLY A 33 10.86 -26.11 -8.66
N GLU A 34 11.67 -26.51 -9.64
CA GLU A 34 13.12 -26.57 -9.52
C GLU A 34 13.72 -25.16 -9.47
N PRO A 35 14.78 -24.91 -8.67
CA PRO A 35 15.41 -23.60 -8.60
C PRO A 35 16.00 -23.18 -9.94
N GLU A 36 15.49 -22.09 -10.49
CA GLU A 36 16.01 -21.51 -11.72
C GLU A 36 17.17 -20.56 -11.42
N LYS A 37 18.24 -20.66 -12.23
CA LYS A 37 19.45 -19.84 -12.07
C LYS A 37 19.52 -18.77 -13.17
N ALA A 38 19.66 -17.51 -12.75
CA ALA A 38 20.08 -16.43 -13.62
C ALA A 38 21.59 -16.22 -13.50
N TYR A 39 22.34 -16.50 -14.56
CA TYR A 39 23.80 -16.36 -14.55
C TYR A 39 24.21 -14.89 -14.66
N VAL A 40 25.05 -14.44 -13.72
CA VAL A 40 25.59 -13.08 -13.71
C VAL A 40 26.65 -12.97 -14.79
N ARG A 41 26.63 -11.87 -15.53
CA ARG A 41 27.63 -11.53 -16.55
C ARG A 41 27.95 -10.04 -16.44
N THR A 42 29.17 -9.67 -16.76
CA THR A 42 29.52 -8.26 -16.93
C THR A 42 28.91 -7.76 -18.23
N GLU A 43 28.52 -6.48 -18.28
CA GLU A 43 28.06 -5.86 -19.52
C GLU A 43 29.17 -5.87 -20.59
N SER A 44 30.43 -5.72 -20.17
CA SER A 44 31.60 -5.78 -21.05
C SER A 44 31.90 -7.19 -21.61
N GLY A 45 31.33 -8.25 -21.02
CA GLY A 45 31.62 -9.64 -21.36
C GLY A 45 32.92 -10.19 -20.76
N GLU A 46 33.63 -9.41 -19.95
CA GLU A 46 34.82 -9.84 -19.21
C GLU A 46 34.47 -10.76 -18.03
N ASP A 47 35.49 -11.47 -17.52
CA ASP A 47 35.33 -12.36 -16.37
C ASP A 47 34.90 -11.61 -15.11
N LEU A 48 33.93 -12.19 -14.40
CA LEU A 48 33.50 -11.66 -13.11
C LEU A 48 34.64 -11.75 -12.07
N PRO A 49 34.81 -10.71 -11.23
CA PRO A 49 35.69 -10.77 -10.07
C PRO A 49 35.39 -11.99 -9.19
N ALA A 50 36.42 -12.53 -8.54
CA ALA A 50 36.27 -13.74 -7.72
C ALA A 50 35.27 -13.60 -6.56
N SER A 51 35.05 -12.37 -6.08
CA SER A 51 34.06 -12.05 -5.04
C SER A 51 32.63 -11.92 -5.54
N SER A 52 32.40 -11.96 -6.85
CA SER A 52 31.06 -11.79 -7.43
C SER A 52 30.30 -13.11 -7.47
N PRO A 53 28.97 -13.10 -7.17
CA PRO A 53 28.15 -14.27 -7.36
C PRO A 53 28.16 -14.69 -8.84
N ARG A 54 28.28 -15.99 -9.10
CA ARG A 54 28.27 -16.54 -10.47
C ARG A 54 26.86 -16.65 -11.04
N TYR A 55 25.87 -16.77 -10.17
CA TYR A 55 24.46 -16.80 -10.53
C TYR A 55 23.63 -16.29 -9.36
N LEU A 56 22.43 -15.85 -9.67
CA LEU A 56 21.33 -15.60 -8.76
C LEU A 56 20.32 -16.73 -8.89
N THR A 57 19.57 -17.00 -7.83
CA THR A 57 18.43 -17.92 -7.89
C THR A 57 17.18 -17.09 -8.03
N ILE A 58 16.35 -17.39 -9.03
CA ILE A 58 15.06 -16.71 -9.21
C ILE A 58 14.17 -17.01 -8.01
N PRO A 59 13.42 -16.02 -7.47
CA PRO A 59 12.47 -16.27 -6.38
C PRO A 59 11.48 -17.37 -6.74
N ALA A 60 11.22 -18.27 -5.80
CA ALA A 60 10.23 -19.32 -5.99
C ALA A 60 8.83 -18.70 -6.15
N ASP A 61 8.05 -19.22 -7.09
CA ASP A 61 6.67 -18.81 -7.29
C ASP A 61 5.77 -19.42 -6.21
N THR A 62 5.52 -18.66 -5.16
CA THR A 62 4.68 -19.07 -4.03
C THR A 62 3.19 -19.10 -4.36
N SER A 63 2.75 -18.54 -5.49
CA SER A 63 1.36 -18.65 -5.94
C SER A 63 0.96 -20.10 -6.30
N ARG A 64 1.96 -20.97 -6.47
CA ARG A 64 1.79 -22.41 -6.70
C ARG A 64 1.44 -23.20 -5.45
N LEU A 65 1.52 -22.60 -4.27
CA LEU A 65 1.17 -23.26 -3.03
C LEU A 65 -0.35 -23.34 -2.87
N ASP A 66 -0.84 -24.54 -2.57
CA ASP A 66 -2.24 -24.74 -2.21
C ASP A 66 -2.58 -24.07 -0.87
N ALA A 67 -3.86 -23.76 -0.69
CA ALA A 67 -4.37 -23.08 0.50
C ALA A 67 -4.10 -23.84 1.83
N GLU A 68 -3.81 -25.15 1.77
CA GLU A 68 -3.43 -25.95 2.95
C GLU A 68 -2.11 -25.50 3.60
N TYR A 69 -1.25 -24.80 2.86
CA TYR A 69 0.02 -24.27 3.35
C TYR A 69 -0.10 -22.83 3.87
N LEU A 70 -1.22 -22.16 3.62
CA LEU A 70 -1.48 -20.80 4.10
C LEU A 70 -2.11 -20.87 5.50
N THR A 71 -1.77 -19.90 6.35
CA THR A 71 -2.43 -19.74 7.66
C THR A 71 -3.18 -18.42 7.72
N ASP A 72 -3.98 -18.25 8.76
CA ASP A 72 -4.62 -16.99 9.14
C ASP A 72 -3.68 -16.08 9.96
N GLN A 73 -2.42 -16.46 10.15
CA GLN A 73 -1.45 -15.70 10.92
C GLN A 73 -0.64 -14.80 10.00
N ILE A 74 -0.62 -13.51 10.33
CA ILE A 74 0.23 -12.52 9.68
C ILE A 74 1.39 -12.09 10.58
N CYS A 75 2.48 -11.67 9.96
CA CYS A 75 3.64 -11.08 10.61
C CYS A 75 3.99 -9.75 9.96
N VAL A 76 4.18 -8.72 10.78
CA VAL A 76 4.80 -7.48 10.33
C VAL A 76 6.32 -7.65 10.36
N ILE A 77 6.99 -7.22 9.30
CA ILE A 77 8.44 -7.37 9.11
C ILE A 77 9.08 -6.03 8.75
N ASP A 78 10.39 -6.04 8.56
CA ASP A 78 11.17 -4.90 8.08
C ASP A 78 11.08 -3.64 8.96
N PHE A 79 11.60 -3.77 10.19
CA PHE A 79 11.73 -2.67 11.14
C PHE A 79 12.99 -1.80 10.88
N GLY A 80 13.53 -1.80 9.65
CA GLY A 80 14.72 -1.04 9.27
C GLY A 80 14.54 0.47 9.40
N GLU A 81 13.32 0.94 9.12
CA GLU A 81 12.91 2.36 9.20
C GLU A 81 12.21 2.70 10.53
N SER A 82 12.18 1.77 11.49
CA SER A 82 11.47 1.97 12.75
C SER A 82 12.22 2.92 13.69
N PHE A 83 11.47 3.78 14.37
CA PHE A 83 12.04 4.80 15.24
C PHE A 83 11.28 4.94 16.57
N PRO A 84 11.97 5.33 17.66
CA PRO A 84 11.30 5.64 18.92
C PRO A 84 10.41 6.87 18.76
N ILE A 85 9.19 6.84 19.29
CA ILE A 85 8.27 7.99 19.24
C ILE A 85 8.90 9.26 19.86
N SER A 86 9.77 9.10 20.86
CA SER A 86 10.47 10.20 21.52
C SER A 86 11.60 10.82 20.70
N SER A 87 11.96 10.23 19.56
CA SER A 87 13.08 10.65 18.72
C SER A 87 12.79 10.38 17.24
N PRO A 88 11.79 11.09 16.66
CA PRO A 88 11.46 10.94 15.25
C PRO A 88 12.63 11.34 14.34
N PRO A 89 12.79 10.69 13.18
CA PRO A 89 13.77 11.06 12.18
C PRO A 89 13.40 12.38 11.48
N ALA A 90 14.28 12.85 10.60
CA ALA A 90 14.01 14.03 9.77
C ALA A 90 13.07 13.73 8.59
N ASP A 91 13.11 12.50 8.08
CA ASP A 91 12.35 11.97 6.97
C ASP A 91 11.95 10.50 7.24
N LEU A 92 11.00 9.98 6.45
CA LEU A 92 10.60 8.57 6.46
C LEU A 92 11.04 7.91 5.16
N GLY A 93 11.65 6.72 5.23
CA GLY A 93 12.07 5.93 4.06
C GLY A 93 10.93 5.21 3.33
N ILE A 94 9.66 5.44 3.72
CA ILE A 94 8.47 4.89 3.08
C ILE A 94 8.20 5.57 1.71
N PRO A 95 7.68 4.87 0.69
CA PRO A 95 7.30 5.50 -0.58
C PRO A 95 6.27 6.61 -0.38
N GLU A 96 6.37 7.66 -1.20
CA GLU A 96 5.56 8.87 -1.08
C GLU A 96 4.05 8.60 -1.10
N ASN A 97 3.61 7.56 -1.82
CA ASN A 97 2.20 7.18 -1.95
C ASN A 97 1.59 6.64 -0.63
N TYR A 98 2.40 6.42 0.41
CA TYR A 98 1.93 6.08 1.76
C TYR A 98 2.28 7.17 2.78
N LEU A 99 2.94 8.26 2.36
CA LEU A 99 3.18 9.40 3.24
C LEU A 99 1.89 10.17 3.50
N PRO A 100 1.70 10.65 4.73
CA PRO A 100 0.58 11.51 5.03
C PRO A 100 0.83 12.96 4.56
N PRO A 101 -0.22 13.75 4.33
CA PRO A 101 -0.12 15.11 3.79
C PRO A 101 0.71 16.06 4.66
N GLU A 102 0.73 15.89 5.97
CA GLU A 102 1.56 16.70 6.86
C GLU A 102 3.05 16.53 6.62
N VAL A 103 3.50 15.34 6.18
CA VAL A 103 4.90 15.10 5.81
C VAL A 103 5.18 15.66 4.42
N LEU A 104 4.31 15.41 3.45
CA LEU A 104 4.43 15.91 2.08
C LEU A 104 4.47 17.46 2.00
N LEU A 105 3.72 18.12 2.89
CA LEU A 105 3.64 19.58 3.00
C LEU A 105 4.64 20.18 4.01
N GLY A 106 5.52 19.35 4.59
CA GLY A 106 6.56 19.81 5.52
C GLY A 106 6.01 20.55 6.75
N GLN A 107 4.95 20.03 7.37
CA GLN A 107 4.45 20.58 8.63
C GLN A 107 5.44 20.32 9.78
N GLU A 108 5.44 21.21 10.75
CA GLU A 108 6.26 21.04 11.95
C GLU A 108 5.77 19.83 12.76
N ASN A 109 6.70 19.02 13.27
CA ASN A 109 6.40 17.81 14.05
C ASN A 109 5.48 16.81 13.32
N ALA A 110 5.56 16.75 11.98
CA ALA A 110 4.72 15.88 11.15
C ALA A 110 4.95 14.38 11.38
N ILE A 111 6.17 13.97 11.76
CA ILE A 111 6.55 12.57 11.86
C ILE A 111 6.22 12.00 13.25
N GLY A 112 5.37 10.99 13.29
CA GLY A 112 4.94 10.32 14.51
C GLY A 112 4.02 9.12 14.28
N PRO A 113 3.35 8.59 15.32
CA PRO A 113 2.49 7.40 15.21
C PRO A 113 1.34 7.54 14.21
N ALA A 114 0.86 8.76 13.99
CA ALA A 114 -0.20 9.05 13.04
C ALA A 114 0.20 8.76 11.59
N CYS A 115 1.50 8.77 11.27
CA CYS A 115 1.99 8.39 9.93
C CYS A 115 1.72 6.91 9.65
N ASP A 116 1.98 6.02 10.62
CA ASP A 116 1.67 4.60 10.49
C ASP A 116 0.15 4.35 10.36
N LEU A 117 -0.69 5.18 10.99
CA LEU A 117 -2.15 5.10 10.84
C LEU A 117 -2.63 5.53 9.44
N TRP A 118 -2.01 6.55 8.85
CA TRP A 118 -2.27 6.92 7.46
C TRP A 118 -1.85 5.79 6.51
N ALA A 119 -0.63 5.28 6.70
CA ALA A 119 -0.11 4.18 5.90
C ALA A 119 -0.93 2.89 6.06
N LEU A 120 -1.49 2.64 7.26
CA LEU A 120 -2.48 1.60 7.52
C LEU A 120 -3.74 1.79 6.67
N GLY A 121 -4.26 3.02 6.53
CA GLY A 121 -5.39 3.33 5.65
C GLY A 121 -5.10 2.94 4.19
N CYS A 122 -3.94 3.35 3.67
CA CYS A 122 -3.49 2.96 2.32
C CYS A 122 -3.35 1.44 2.17
N THR A 123 -2.77 0.80 3.20
CA THR A 123 -2.55 -0.65 3.25
C THR A 123 -3.86 -1.44 3.24
N LEU A 124 -4.85 -1.03 4.05
CA LEU A 124 -6.17 -1.66 4.10
C LEU A 124 -6.90 -1.52 2.76
N PHE A 125 -6.81 -0.34 2.13
CA PHE A 125 -7.35 -0.13 0.80
C PHE A 125 -6.71 -1.08 -0.22
N GLU A 126 -5.37 -1.11 -0.28
CA GLU A 126 -4.65 -1.90 -1.26
C GLU A 126 -4.87 -3.40 -1.09
N ILE A 127 -4.88 -3.91 0.15
CA ILE A 127 -5.19 -5.31 0.42
C ILE A 127 -6.60 -5.62 -0.06
N ARG A 128 -7.58 -4.73 0.17
CA ARG A 128 -8.97 -5.04 -0.13
C ARG A 128 -9.33 -4.89 -1.60
N GLU A 129 -8.77 -3.89 -2.26
CA GLU A 129 -9.04 -3.54 -3.66
C GLU A 129 -7.99 -4.11 -4.64
N GLN A 130 -6.95 -4.77 -4.12
CA GLN A 130 -5.84 -5.34 -4.89
C GLN A 130 -5.10 -4.31 -5.77
N LEU A 131 -5.26 -3.02 -5.45
CA LEU A 131 -4.67 -1.89 -6.15
C LEU A 131 -4.33 -0.80 -5.12
N PRO A 132 -3.12 -0.20 -5.17
CA PRO A 132 -2.77 0.92 -4.31
C PRO A 132 -3.79 2.07 -4.42
N LEU A 133 -4.12 2.71 -3.30
CA LEU A 133 -5.03 3.86 -3.28
C LEU A 133 -4.54 5.01 -4.18
N PHE A 134 -3.23 5.24 -4.15
CA PHE A 134 -2.53 6.22 -4.97
C PHE A 134 -1.64 5.47 -5.97
N TYR A 135 -2.25 4.96 -7.04
CA TYR A 135 -1.58 4.11 -8.02
C TYR A 135 -0.92 4.91 -9.15
N MET A 136 0.35 4.62 -9.45
CA MET A 136 1.11 5.21 -10.57
C MET A 136 1.17 6.75 -10.56
N ILE A 137 1.12 7.34 -9.36
CA ILE A 137 1.36 8.77 -9.15
C ILE A 137 2.82 8.92 -8.75
N PHE A 138 3.54 9.77 -9.48
CA PHE A 138 4.97 10.01 -9.29
C PHE A 138 5.30 11.46 -8.95
N ASP A 139 4.31 12.35 -9.09
CA ASP A 139 4.44 13.76 -8.75
C ASP A 139 3.71 14.04 -7.43
N LYS A 140 4.38 14.83 -6.56
CA LYS A 140 3.87 15.17 -5.23
C LYS A 140 2.58 16.00 -5.30
N ASP A 141 2.49 16.93 -6.25
CA ASP A 141 1.33 17.81 -6.38
C ASP A 141 0.14 17.07 -7.00
N GLU A 142 0.38 16.11 -7.90
CA GLU A 142 -0.63 15.14 -8.35
C GLU A 142 -1.12 14.24 -7.20
N LEU A 143 -0.22 13.81 -6.30
CA LEU A 143 -0.58 13.01 -5.14
C LEU A 143 -1.46 13.80 -4.16
N LEU A 144 -1.06 15.04 -3.83
CA LEU A 144 -1.86 15.95 -3.00
C LEU A 144 -3.22 16.25 -3.63
N THR A 145 -3.27 16.35 -4.97
CA THR A 145 -4.50 16.49 -5.73
C THR A 145 -5.46 15.33 -5.49
N GLU A 146 -5.00 14.08 -5.62
CA GLU A 146 -5.84 12.91 -5.37
C GLU A 146 -6.32 12.83 -3.92
N MET A 147 -5.47 13.20 -2.95
CA MET A 147 -5.89 13.30 -1.54
C MET A 147 -7.06 14.28 -1.38
N VAL A 148 -7.01 15.44 -2.03
CA VAL A 148 -8.10 16.45 -1.98
C VAL A 148 -9.36 15.97 -2.69
N ARG A 149 -9.22 15.26 -3.81
CA ARG A 149 -10.36 14.67 -4.52
C ARG A 149 -11.10 13.63 -3.67
N PHE A 150 -10.38 12.82 -2.89
CA PHE A 150 -10.99 11.82 -2.01
C PHE A 150 -11.50 12.38 -0.68
N PHE A 151 -10.73 13.26 -0.04
CA PHE A 151 -10.95 13.64 1.36
C PHE A 151 -11.36 15.11 1.56
N GLY A 152 -11.48 15.85 0.45
CA GLY A 152 -11.87 17.25 0.44
C GLY A 152 -10.72 18.21 0.76
N LYS A 153 -11.04 19.49 0.86
CA LYS A 153 -10.04 20.54 1.09
C LYS A 153 -9.38 20.40 2.49
N PRO A 154 -8.04 20.44 2.60
CA PRO A 154 -7.33 20.43 3.87
C PRO A 154 -7.54 21.74 4.66
N PRO A 155 -7.09 21.81 5.92
CA PRO A 155 -7.10 23.05 6.69
C PRO A 155 -6.44 24.20 5.93
N GLN A 156 -6.99 25.41 6.09
CA GLN A 156 -6.55 26.58 5.31
C GLN A 156 -5.04 26.85 5.42
N THR A 157 -4.45 26.63 6.59
CA THR A 157 -3.00 26.80 6.81
C THR A 157 -2.13 25.84 6.00
N TRP A 158 -2.66 24.67 5.63
CA TRP A 158 -1.99 23.69 4.79
C TRP A 158 -2.27 23.99 3.33
N TRP A 159 -3.52 24.35 3.03
CA TRP A 159 -3.94 24.82 1.71
C TRP A 159 -3.05 25.96 1.22
N ASP A 160 -2.85 27.00 2.03
CA ASP A 160 -2.07 28.17 1.64
C ASP A 160 -0.57 27.88 1.44
N LYS A 161 -0.04 26.79 2.03
CA LYS A 161 1.35 26.35 1.83
C LYS A 161 1.56 25.60 0.53
N TRP A 162 0.51 25.05 -0.07
CA TRP A 162 0.60 24.29 -1.30
C TRP A 162 0.54 25.24 -2.50
N GLU A 163 1.70 25.67 -3.00
CA GLU A 163 1.79 26.69 -4.06
C GLU A 163 1.12 26.26 -5.37
N ALA A 164 1.31 25.02 -5.80
CA ALA A 164 0.78 24.49 -7.05
C ALA A 164 -0.74 24.25 -7.04
N ARG A 165 -1.41 24.36 -5.88
CA ARG A 165 -2.86 24.04 -5.74
C ARG A 165 -3.76 24.79 -6.73
N GLU A 166 -3.39 26.02 -7.11
CA GLU A 166 -4.17 26.90 -7.99
C GLU A 166 -4.19 26.40 -9.44
N GLU A 167 -3.28 25.49 -9.81
CA GLU A 167 -3.30 24.79 -11.10
C GLU A 167 -4.42 23.74 -11.16
N PHE A 168 -4.88 23.28 -9.99
CA PHE A 168 -5.73 22.11 -9.81
C PHE A 168 -7.12 22.46 -9.27
N PHE A 169 -7.21 23.44 -8.36
CA PHE A 169 -8.42 23.75 -7.61
C PHE A 169 -8.69 25.25 -7.50
N ASP A 170 -9.97 25.62 -7.42
CA ASP A 170 -10.37 26.97 -7.03
C ASP A 170 -10.11 27.25 -5.53
N GLU A 171 -10.38 28.48 -5.08
CA GLU A 171 -10.20 28.86 -3.67
C GLU A 171 -11.05 28.01 -2.69
N GLN A 172 -12.16 27.44 -3.15
CA GLN A 172 -13.05 26.59 -2.36
C GLN A 172 -12.59 25.13 -2.34
N GLY A 173 -11.56 24.75 -3.11
CA GLY A 173 -11.11 23.36 -3.26
C GLY A 173 -11.91 22.59 -4.30
N THR A 174 -12.63 23.28 -5.20
CA THR A 174 -13.31 22.66 -6.33
C THR A 174 -12.33 22.40 -7.45
N TRP A 175 -12.32 21.19 -7.98
CA TRP A 175 -11.45 20.78 -9.09
C TRP A 175 -11.70 21.61 -10.35
N LEU A 176 -10.62 22.12 -10.96
CA LEU A 176 -10.67 23.06 -12.10
C LEU A 176 -10.64 22.39 -13.49
N GLN A 177 -10.28 21.11 -13.60
CA GLN A 177 -10.06 20.52 -14.92
C GLN A 177 -11.38 20.21 -15.65
N ASP A 178 -11.53 20.80 -16.85
CA ASP A 178 -12.62 20.54 -17.79
C ASP A 178 -12.32 19.26 -18.61
N GLY A 179 -13.19 18.26 -18.50
CA GLY A 179 -13.22 17.06 -19.34
C GLY A 179 -14.64 16.53 -19.46
N ASP A 180 -14.95 15.82 -20.56
CA ASP A 180 -16.29 15.37 -21.00
C ASP A 180 -17.06 14.43 -20.03
N GLY A 181 -16.59 14.27 -18.80
CA GLY A 181 -17.33 13.65 -17.72
C GLY A 181 -16.90 14.29 -16.42
N LYS A 182 -17.83 14.96 -15.74
CA LYS A 182 -17.84 15.06 -14.28
C LYS A 182 -17.99 13.66 -13.69
N GLU A 183 -17.07 12.74 -14.00
CA GLU A 183 -17.02 11.49 -13.26
C GLU A 183 -16.66 11.88 -11.83
N GLU A 184 -17.64 11.71 -10.94
CA GLU A 184 -17.45 11.85 -9.51
C GLU A 184 -16.37 10.85 -9.10
N TRP A 185 -15.12 11.29 -9.10
CA TRP A 185 -14.02 10.50 -8.59
C TRP A 185 -13.96 10.71 -7.08
N SER A 186 -14.59 9.78 -6.37
CA SER A 186 -14.63 9.76 -4.92
C SER A 186 -14.12 8.41 -4.41
N LEU A 187 -13.89 8.34 -3.10
CA LEU A 187 -13.52 7.10 -2.43
C LEU A 187 -14.58 6.01 -2.62
N GLU A 188 -15.87 6.36 -2.59
CA GLU A 188 -16.98 5.43 -2.83
C GLU A 188 -16.94 4.88 -4.25
N VAL A 189 -16.63 5.71 -5.25
CA VAL A 189 -16.48 5.23 -6.63
C VAL A 189 -15.30 4.28 -6.74
N ALA A 190 -14.16 4.59 -6.12
CA ALA A 190 -13.01 3.69 -6.07
C ALA A 190 -13.37 2.32 -5.44
N LEU A 191 -14.05 2.32 -4.29
CA LEU A 191 -14.50 1.10 -3.58
C LEU A 191 -15.62 0.33 -4.28
N SER A 192 -16.32 0.96 -5.24
CA SER A 192 -17.42 0.34 -5.97
C SER A 192 -16.98 -0.47 -7.18
N LYS A 193 -15.75 -0.27 -7.67
CA LYS A 193 -15.27 -0.90 -8.89
C LYS A 193 -15.04 -2.41 -8.64
N PRO A 194 -15.52 -3.30 -9.53
CA PRO A 194 -15.26 -4.72 -9.39
C PRO A 194 -13.76 -4.99 -9.58
N ILE A 195 -13.20 -5.84 -8.72
CA ILE A 195 -11.79 -6.22 -8.78
C ILE A 195 -11.65 -7.35 -9.81
N GLU A 196 -11.00 -7.08 -10.94
CA GLU A 196 -10.68 -8.12 -11.92
C GLU A 196 -9.46 -8.93 -11.46
N VAL A 197 -9.69 -10.14 -10.95
CA VAL A 197 -8.60 -11.06 -10.64
C VAL A 197 -8.19 -11.83 -11.89
N VAL A 198 -6.96 -11.59 -12.36
CA VAL A 198 -6.33 -12.38 -13.43
C VAL A 198 -5.71 -13.62 -12.82
N GLN A 199 -6.15 -14.82 -13.24
CA GLN A 199 -5.54 -16.06 -12.77
C GLN A 199 -4.19 -16.29 -13.48
N PRO A 200 -3.11 -16.56 -12.73
CA PRO A 200 -1.85 -17.01 -13.33
C PRO A 200 -2.07 -18.40 -13.96
N GLY A 201 -1.78 -18.56 -15.26
CA GLY A 201 -1.80 -19.85 -15.95
C GLY A 201 -2.90 -20.06 -16.99
N GLY A 202 -3.75 -19.06 -17.25
CA GLY A 202 -4.57 -19.06 -18.46
C GLY A 202 -3.70 -18.79 -19.68
N ASP A 203 -3.79 -19.64 -20.72
CA ASP A 203 -3.25 -19.33 -22.04
C ASP A 203 -3.62 -17.88 -22.40
N HIS A 204 -2.74 -17.18 -23.13
CA HIS A 204 -2.88 -15.78 -23.57
C HIS A 204 -4.21 -15.43 -24.30
N ASN A 205 -5.15 -16.38 -24.40
CA ASN A 205 -6.53 -16.21 -24.82
C ASN A 205 -7.52 -16.43 -23.64
N GLY A 206 -7.70 -15.40 -22.82
CA GLY A 206 -9.00 -15.07 -22.21
C GLY A 206 -9.60 -16.02 -21.16
N ALA A 207 -8.84 -16.44 -20.15
CA ALA A 207 -9.36 -17.29 -19.08
C ALA A 207 -9.79 -16.52 -17.81
N ALA A 208 -11.10 -16.57 -17.53
CA ALA A 208 -11.79 -16.33 -16.25
C ALA A 208 -11.35 -15.13 -15.39
N GLN A 209 -11.88 -13.94 -15.70
CA GLN A 209 -12.00 -12.84 -14.73
C GLN A 209 -12.95 -13.28 -13.61
N LYS A 210 -12.42 -13.54 -12.42
CA LYS A 210 -13.27 -13.66 -11.23
C LYS A 210 -13.34 -12.27 -10.61
N ALA A 211 -14.52 -11.65 -10.66
CA ALA A 211 -14.74 -10.40 -9.96
C ALA A 211 -14.88 -10.70 -8.46
N LEU A 212 -13.99 -10.17 -7.63
CA LEU A 212 -14.27 -10.05 -6.20
C LEU A 212 -15.25 -8.89 -6.04
N ILE A 213 -16.43 -9.17 -5.51
CA ILE A 213 -17.48 -8.18 -5.30
C ILE A 213 -17.54 -7.87 -3.81
N THR A 214 -17.06 -6.69 -3.43
CA THR A 214 -17.25 -6.12 -2.09
C THR A 214 -18.72 -5.76 -1.91
N SER A 215 -19.33 -6.16 -0.80
CA SER A 215 -20.75 -5.83 -0.56
C SER A 215 -20.92 -4.32 -0.35
N LYS A 216 -22.07 -3.75 -0.73
CA LYS A 216 -22.35 -2.32 -0.47
C LYS A 216 -22.24 -1.93 1.01
N ALA A 217 -22.58 -2.85 1.91
CA ALA A 217 -22.46 -2.64 3.35
C ALA A 217 -20.99 -2.54 3.77
N GLU A 218 -20.14 -3.43 3.26
CA GLU A 218 -18.71 -3.42 3.51
C GLU A 218 -18.03 -2.19 2.89
N GLN A 219 -18.39 -1.82 1.66
CA GLN A 219 -17.91 -0.60 1.00
C GLN A 219 -18.18 0.65 1.86
N GLY A 220 -19.41 0.79 2.37
CA GLY A 220 -19.78 1.91 3.24
C GLY A 220 -19.00 1.94 4.56
N LEU A 221 -18.81 0.78 5.20
CA LEU A 221 -18.04 0.68 6.43
C LEU A 221 -16.54 0.92 6.21
N MET A 222 -16.00 0.47 5.08
CA MET A 222 -14.61 0.73 4.71
C MET A 222 -14.40 2.21 4.40
N ALA A 223 -15.31 2.86 3.66
CA ALA A 223 -15.26 4.29 3.43
C ALA A 223 -15.28 5.07 4.76
N ASP A 224 -16.17 4.73 5.70
CA ASP A 224 -16.21 5.38 7.02
C ASP A 224 -14.89 5.23 7.80
N LEU A 225 -14.29 4.03 7.79
CA LEU A 225 -13.00 3.78 8.42
C LEU A 225 -11.88 4.63 7.77
N LEU A 226 -11.80 4.63 6.45
CA LEU A 226 -10.79 5.37 5.70
C LEU A 226 -10.95 6.88 5.90
N TYR A 227 -12.17 7.43 5.90
CA TYR A 227 -12.40 8.84 6.22
C TYR A 227 -11.93 9.25 7.62
N ARG A 228 -11.92 8.31 8.58
CA ARG A 228 -11.37 8.54 9.93
C ARG A 228 -9.85 8.49 9.91
N LEU A 229 -9.25 7.49 9.25
CA LEU A 229 -7.79 7.34 9.15
C LEU A 229 -7.14 8.47 8.33
N PHE A 230 -7.80 8.96 7.30
CA PHE A 230 -7.30 10.01 6.40
C PHE A 230 -7.70 11.42 6.80
N ARG A 231 -7.99 11.66 8.08
CA ARG A 231 -8.06 13.03 8.59
C ARG A 231 -6.70 13.71 8.39
N TYR A 232 -6.73 14.89 7.78
CA TYR A 232 -5.53 15.69 7.52
C TYR A 232 -4.73 15.90 8.80
N GLU A 233 -5.29 16.60 9.79
CA GLU A 233 -4.64 16.79 11.09
C GLU A 233 -4.43 15.46 11.81
N ALA A 234 -3.16 15.13 12.09
CA ALA A 234 -2.74 13.89 12.72
C ALA A 234 -3.47 13.60 14.04
N GLU A 235 -3.73 14.64 14.84
CA GLU A 235 -4.41 14.54 16.14
C GLU A 235 -5.91 14.25 16.02
N LYS A 236 -6.49 14.40 14.82
CA LYS A 236 -7.89 14.06 14.55
C LYS A 236 -8.08 12.64 14.01
N ARG A 237 -6.99 11.91 13.75
CA ARG A 237 -7.05 10.48 13.39
C ARG A 237 -7.41 9.65 14.62
N PRO A 238 -8.13 8.53 14.44
CA PRO A 238 -8.50 7.65 15.55
C PRO A 238 -7.27 7.00 16.20
N SER A 239 -7.39 6.64 17.47
CA SER A 239 -6.39 5.77 18.12
C SER A 239 -6.44 4.35 17.53
N VAL A 240 -5.40 3.56 17.77
CA VAL A 240 -5.37 2.14 17.36
C VAL A 240 -6.54 1.37 17.97
N GLU A 241 -6.88 1.63 19.23
CA GLU A 241 -8.01 1.01 19.92
C GLU A 241 -9.35 1.38 19.28
N GLU A 242 -9.51 2.63 18.84
CA GLU A 242 -10.71 3.07 18.12
C GLU A 242 -10.81 2.44 16.73
N VAL A 243 -9.69 2.28 16.02
CA VAL A 243 -9.62 1.56 14.74
C VAL A 243 -10.03 0.10 14.92
N LEU A 244 -9.47 -0.59 15.91
CA LEU A 244 -9.80 -1.98 16.20
C LEU A 244 -11.26 -2.17 16.63
N ALA A 245 -11.86 -1.16 17.26
CA ALA A 245 -13.25 -1.18 17.67
C ALA A 245 -14.22 -0.84 16.52
N HIS A 246 -13.74 -0.49 15.34
CA HIS A 246 -14.57 -0.11 14.19
C HIS A 246 -15.41 -1.28 13.68
N GLU A 247 -16.64 -1.00 13.23
CA GLU A 247 -17.60 -2.04 12.81
C GLU A 247 -17.13 -2.82 11.57
N TRP A 248 -16.27 -2.23 10.73
CA TRP A 248 -15.67 -2.92 9.58
C TRP A 248 -14.93 -4.20 9.98
N PHE A 249 -14.24 -4.21 11.13
CA PHE A 249 -13.52 -5.38 11.64
C PHE A 249 -14.42 -6.41 12.33
N LYS A 250 -15.71 -6.12 12.51
CA LYS A 250 -16.68 -6.99 13.21
C LYS A 250 -17.71 -7.63 12.25
N MET A 251 -17.57 -7.36 10.96
CA MET A 251 -18.45 -7.89 9.90
C MET A 251 -18.36 -9.40 9.76
#